data_AF-A0A6F9DME2-F1
#
_entry.id   AF-A0A6F9DME2-F1
#
_cell.length_a   1.000
_cell.length_b   1.000
_cell.length_c   1.000
_cell.angle_alpha   90.00
_cell.angle_beta   90.00
_cell.angle_gamma   90.00
#
_symmetry.space_group_name_H-M   'P 1'
#
loop_
_entity.id
_entity.type
_entity.pdbx_description
1 polymer ?
#
loop_
_entity_poly.entity_id
_entity_poly.type
_entity_poly.pdbx_seq_one_letter_code
_entity_poly.pdbx_strand_id
1 'polypeptide(L)'
;MDILNFSLFCLLSLLRLSQSFASATETNTSSSQWVEGTLVGSSGNEKSYRRECWSKKNCDKDIMTGSVSPDCMRYLEQFSNATAKFINCTVANARPLHYCENCVSEYMSVNNVYKIIFNNEGKNESSNCKRQILRADNVQVVLATYNFILYIWDKSKCDQCFDVTESNDTQIYKPAESTKKLLAMIENTLSCFSDFGQGVVPGLVTQDPNQTVCSFCVKLYCEANDYYETVEKENKLCSDLIDSMNYTRLDWGQKFKCSVAQKDQGEIWEIAALVFSLPILLYVGVWVHANQDFLLGHCGVIRHTRLDNAE
;
A
#
# COMPACT_ATOMS: atom_id res chain seq x y z
N MET A 1 52.92 -12.26 27.30
CA MET A 1 51.55 -12.57 27.72
C MET A 1 50.62 -11.83 26.78
N ASP A 2 49.76 -12.62 26.14
CA ASP A 2 48.49 -12.23 25.54
C ASP A 2 48.51 -11.24 24.36
N ILE A 3 48.51 -11.82 23.15
CA ILE A 3 47.85 -11.37 21.90
C ILE A 3 48.15 -12.38 20.75
N LEU A 4 49.10 -13.31 20.92
CA LEU A 4 49.46 -14.31 19.90
C LEU A 4 48.67 -15.64 19.94
N ASN A 5 47.77 -15.85 20.91
CA ASN A 5 47.02 -17.11 21.06
C ASN A 5 45.60 -17.09 20.44
N PHE A 6 45.15 -15.98 19.86
CA PHE A 6 43.82 -15.89 19.24
C PHE A 6 43.81 -16.11 17.73
N SER A 7 44.96 -16.04 17.04
CA SER A 7 45.05 -16.28 15.59
C SER A 7 45.36 -17.74 15.22
N LEU A 8 45.88 -18.55 16.14
CA LEU A 8 46.24 -19.95 15.89
C LEU A 8 45.02 -20.91 15.92
N PHE A 9 43.93 -20.51 16.60
CA PHE A 9 42.69 -21.31 16.66
C PHE A 9 41.76 -21.13 15.45
N CYS A 10 42.02 -20.12 14.60
CA CYS A 10 41.20 -19.87 13.39
C CYS A 10 41.78 -20.55 12.12
N LEU A 11 43.07 -20.91 12.14
CA LEU A 11 43.75 -21.56 11.00
C LEU A 11 43.76 -23.10 11.08
N LEU A 12 43.48 -23.71 12.23
CA LEU A 12 43.46 -25.17 12.42
C LEU A 12 42.08 -25.82 12.21
N SER A 13 41.03 -25.04 12.05
CA SER A 13 39.67 -25.50 11.71
C SER A 13 39.38 -25.49 10.20
N LEU A 14 40.26 -24.90 9.37
CA LEU A 14 40.13 -24.87 7.90
C LEU A 14 40.94 -25.96 7.16
N LEU A 15 41.66 -26.83 7.88
CA LEU A 15 42.47 -27.92 7.31
C LEU A 15 41.98 -29.34 7.65
N ARG A 16 40.73 -29.47 8.12
CA ARG A 16 40.12 -30.77 8.49
C ARG A 16 38.79 -31.10 7.79
N LEU A 17 38.54 -30.53 6.61
CA LEU A 17 37.43 -30.97 5.74
C LEU A 17 37.85 -31.27 4.29
N SER A 18 39.14 -31.18 3.97
CA SER A 18 39.69 -31.75 2.74
C SER A 18 40.36 -33.08 3.08
N GLN A 19 39.71 -34.18 2.69
CA GLN A 19 40.19 -35.58 2.60
C GLN A 19 39.39 -36.57 3.45
N SER A 20 38.19 -36.88 2.97
CA SER A 20 37.74 -38.26 2.91
C SER A 20 36.68 -38.34 1.82
N PHE A 21 37.08 -38.66 0.60
CA PHE A 21 36.40 -39.63 -0.26
C PHE A 21 37.35 -39.96 -1.40
N ALA A 22 38.00 -41.11 -1.24
CA ALA A 22 38.68 -41.80 -2.31
C ALA A 22 37.67 -42.12 -3.42
N SER A 23 38.16 -42.05 -4.66
CA SER A 23 37.44 -42.44 -5.87
C SER A 23 36.66 -43.74 -5.72
N ALA A 24 35.34 -43.64 -5.89
CA ALA A 24 34.58 -44.70 -6.53
C ALA A 24 34.30 -44.21 -7.96
N THR A 25 35.13 -44.66 -8.90
CA THR A 25 34.79 -44.63 -10.32
C THR A 25 33.66 -45.62 -10.54
N GLU A 26 32.43 -45.13 -10.51
CA GLU A 26 31.30 -45.78 -11.19
C GLU A 26 30.85 -44.86 -12.32
N THR A 27 31.24 -45.27 -13.52
CA THR A 27 30.67 -44.84 -14.78
C THR A 27 29.17 -45.14 -14.77
N ASN A 28 28.34 -44.15 -14.48
CA ASN A 28 26.96 -44.13 -14.90
C ASN A 28 26.62 -42.73 -15.41
N THR A 29 26.54 -42.63 -16.73
CA THR A 29 26.03 -41.50 -17.51
C THR A 29 24.60 -41.16 -17.07
N SER A 30 24.46 -40.34 -16.03
CA SER A 30 23.25 -39.59 -15.75
C SER A 30 23.29 -38.31 -16.58
N SER A 31 22.66 -38.35 -17.75
CA SER A 31 22.42 -37.17 -18.58
C SER A 31 21.54 -36.18 -17.80
N SER A 32 22.14 -35.21 -17.11
CA SER A 32 21.45 -34.04 -16.57
C SER A 32 20.81 -33.28 -17.74
N GLN A 33 19.48 -33.19 -17.75
CA GLN A 33 18.72 -32.53 -18.81
C GLN A 33 18.29 -31.14 -18.31
N TRP A 34 18.36 -30.16 -19.21
CA TRP A 34 18.18 -28.75 -18.89
C TRP A 34 16.87 -28.24 -19.48
N VAL A 35 16.18 -27.36 -18.76
CA VAL A 35 15.03 -26.61 -19.28
C VAL A 35 15.48 -25.19 -19.56
N GLU A 36 15.32 -24.75 -20.81
CA GLU A 36 15.59 -23.39 -21.24
C GLU A 36 14.32 -22.55 -21.12
N GLY A 37 14.47 -21.33 -20.62
CA GLY A 37 13.44 -20.31 -20.62
C GLY A 37 14.02 -18.99 -21.08
N THR A 38 13.26 -18.24 -21.86
CA THR A 38 13.69 -16.94 -22.37
C THR A 38 12.90 -15.84 -21.67
N LEU A 39 13.59 -14.81 -21.19
CA LEU A 39 12.95 -13.55 -20.80
C LEU A 39 13.24 -12.51 -21.88
N VAL A 40 12.18 -12.02 -22.50
CA VAL A 40 12.26 -10.93 -23.46
C VAL A 40 12.18 -9.62 -22.71
N GLY A 41 13.32 -8.93 -22.58
CA GLY A 41 13.35 -7.56 -22.03
C GLY A 41 12.95 -6.54 -23.10
N SER A 42 12.37 -5.40 -22.68
CA SER A 42 11.96 -4.30 -23.58
C SER A 42 13.09 -3.70 -24.45
N SER A 43 14.37 -4.03 -24.20
CA SER A 43 15.50 -3.58 -25.04
C SER A 43 15.88 -4.56 -26.16
N GLY A 44 15.11 -5.62 -26.41
CA GLY A 44 15.42 -6.62 -27.44
C GLY A 44 16.60 -7.55 -27.11
N ASN A 45 17.22 -7.41 -25.94
CA ASN A 45 18.25 -8.33 -25.46
C ASN A 45 17.57 -9.53 -24.78
N GLU A 46 17.49 -10.64 -25.50
CA GLU A 46 16.98 -11.91 -24.99
C GLU A 46 17.99 -12.50 -24.00
N LYS A 47 17.58 -12.62 -22.73
CA LYS A 47 18.37 -13.34 -21.74
C LYS A 47 17.78 -14.74 -21.59
N SER A 48 18.56 -15.74 -21.98
CA SER A 48 18.24 -17.15 -21.78
C SER A 48 18.65 -17.57 -20.38
N TYR A 49 17.73 -18.21 -19.68
CA TYR A 49 17.96 -18.81 -18.37
C TYR A 49 17.81 -20.31 -18.50
N ARG A 50 18.73 -21.03 -17.86
CA ARG A 50 18.77 -22.49 -17.87
C ARG A 50 18.52 -22.99 -16.45
N ARG A 51 17.56 -23.91 -16.29
CA ARG A 51 17.32 -24.61 -15.02
C ARG A 51 17.69 -26.07 -15.15
N GLU A 52 18.39 -26.60 -14.15
CA GLU A 52 18.64 -28.04 -14.03
C GLU A 52 17.41 -28.71 -13.42
N CYS A 53 16.96 -29.82 -14.01
CA CYS A 53 15.91 -30.62 -13.38
C CYS A 53 16.51 -31.47 -12.26
N TRP A 54 15.75 -31.65 -11.19
CA TRP A 54 16.13 -32.51 -10.06
C TRP A 54 16.17 -34.00 -10.47
N SER A 55 15.50 -34.36 -11.56
CA SER A 55 15.53 -35.70 -12.19
C SER A 55 15.17 -35.59 -13.66
N LYS A 56 15.71 -36.48 -14.51
CA LYS A 56 15.41 -36.55 -15.95
C LYS A 56 13.91 -36.73 -16.21
N LYS A 57 13.25 -37.53 -15.36
CA LYS A 57 11.79 -37.74 -15.35
C LYS A 57 11.01 -36.43 -15.17
N ASN A 58 11.53 -35.47 -14.39
CA ASN A 58 10.87 -34.18 -14.16
C ASN A 58 11.07 -33.16 -15.31
N CYS A 59 11.95 -33.43 -16.27
CA CYS A 59 12.11 -32.57 -17.45
C CYS A 59 11.09 -32.86 -18.56
N ASP A 60 10.53 -34.07 -18.56
CA ASP A 60 9.45 -34.43 -19.48
C ASP A 60 8.12 -34.01 -18.85
N LYS A 61 7.33 -33.22 -19.59
CA LYS A 61 5.99 -32.74 -19.16
C LYS A 61 4.99 -33.87 -18.83
N ASP A 62 5.36 -35.13 -19.09
CA ASP A 62 4.48 -36.30 -18.97
C ASP A 62 4.42 -36.90 -17.56
N ILE A 63 5.07 -36.31 -16.55
CA ILE A 63 4.94 -36.77 -15.16
C ILE A 63 3.92 -35.92 -14.39
N MET A 64 2.67 -36.12 -14.74
CA MET A 64 1.55 -36.10 -13.79
C MET A 64 0.65 -37.31 -14.05
N THR A 65 1.23 -38.51 -13.96
CA THR A 65 0.51 -39.79 -13.96
C THR A 65 0.50 -40.42 -12.57
N GLY A 66 0.43 -39.59 -11.54
CA GLY A 66 0.22 -40.01 -10.16
C GLY A 66 -1.09 -39.47 -9.62
N SER A 67 -2.12 -40.31 -9.59
CA SER A 67 -3.37 -40.19 -8.79
C SER A 67 -4.44 -39.15 -9.13
N VAL A 68 -4.20 -38.15 -9.99
CA VAL A 68 -5.22 -37.14 -10.32
C VAL A 68 -6.00 -37.51 -11.59
N SER A 69 -7.33 -37.50 -11.52
CA SER A 69 -8.20 -37.77 -12.69
C SER A 69 -8.00 -36.74 -13.81
N PRO A 70 -8.08 -37.13 -15.10
CA PRO A 70 -8.00 -36.20 -16.23
C PRO A 70 -8.96 -35.01 -16.13
N ASP A 71 -10.17 -35.21 -15.58
CA ASP A 71 -11.14 -34.15 -15.37
C ASP A 71 -10.66 -33.13 -14.33
N CYS A 72 -10.06 -33.61 -13.25
CA CYS A 72 -9.50 -32.76 -12.20
C CYS A 72 -8.25 -32.02 -12.68
N MET A 73 -7.41 -32.65 -13.52
CA MET A 73 -6.29 -31.99 -14.18
C MET A 73 -6.74 -30.83 -15.07
N ARG A 74 -7.85 -30.99 -15.79
CA ARG A 74 -8.44 -29.90 -16.59
C ARG A 74 -8.91 -28.73 -15.71
N TYR A 75 -9.56 -29.00 -14.57
CA TYR A 75 -9.94 -27.93 -13.64
C TYR A 75 -8.73 -27.22 -13.03
N LEU A 76 -7.68 -27.98 -12.70
CA LEU A 76 -6.42 -27.42 -12.20
C LEU A 76 -5.75 -26.51 -13.23
N GLU A 77 -5.72 -26.91 -14.51
CA GLU A 77 -5.22 -26.09 -15.61
C GLU A 77 -6.03 -24.80 -15.79
N GLN A 78 -7.36 -24.90 -15.75
CA GLN A 78 -8.24 -23.73 -15.79
C GLN A 78 -7.99 -22.78 -14.63
N PHE A 79 -7.79 -23.31 -13.42
CA PHE A 79 -7.50 -22.50 -12.23
C PHE A 79 -6.14 -21.81 -12.37
N SER A 80 -5.13 -22.53 -12.87
CA SER A 80 -3.79 -22.00 -13.15
C SER A 80 -3.85 -20.86 -14.16
N ASN A 81 -4.60 -21.02 -15.25
CA ASN A 81 -4.74 -20.00 -16.29
C ASN A 81 -5.51 -18.77 -15.78
N ALA A 82 -6.64 -18.98 -15.09
CA ALA A 82 -7.41 -17.89 -14.49
C ALA A 82 -6.59 -17.09 -13.47
N THR A 83 -5.84 -17.79 -12.62
CA THR A 83 -4.94 -17.17 -11.64
C THR A 83 -3.83 -16.38 -12.32
N ALA A 84 -3.16 -16.95 -13.33
CA ALA A 84 -2.10 -16.26 -14.04
C ALA A 84 -2.59 -14.96 -14.69
N LYS A 85 -3.79 -14.99 -15.29
CA LYS A 85 -4.44 -13.80 -15.86
C LYS A 85 -4.75 -12.75 -14.79
N PHE A 86 -5.35 -13.17 -13.68
CA PHE A 86 -5.66 -12.26 -12.57
C PHE A 86 -4.40 -11.59 -12.02
N ILE A 87 -3.37 -12.36 -11.67
CA ILE A 87 -2.12 -11.81 -11.14
C ILE A 87 -1.43 -10.90 -12.15
N ASN A 88 -1.41 -11.27 -13.44
CA ASN A 88 -0.85 -10.41 -14.48
C ASN A 88 -1.62 -9.09 -14.59
N CYS A 89 -2.95 -9.14 -14.57
CA CYS A 89 -3.78 -7.94 -14.60
C CYS A 89 -3.54 -7.06 -13.36
N THR A 90 -3.50 -7.64 -12.16
CA THR A 90 -3.26 -6.91 -10.91
C THR A 90 -1.92 -6.21 -10.92
N VAL A 91 -0.86 -6.90 -11.35
CA VAL A 91 0.49 -6.32 -11.40
C VAL A 91 0.60 -5.24 -12.48
N ALA A 92 -0.03 -5.44 -13.64
CA ALA A 92 -0.06 -4.44 -14.71
C ALA A 92 -0.80 -3.15 -14.31
N ASN A 93 -1.80 -3.25 -13.44
CA ASN A 93 -2.60 -2.13 -12.93
C ASN A 93 -2.24 -1.73 -11.50
N ALA A 94 -1.01 -2.03 -11.05
CA ALA A 94 -0.55 -1.67 -9.71
C ALA A 94 -0.13 -0.20 -9.58
N ARG A 95 0.16 0.48 -10.69
CA ARG A 95 0.58 1.89 -10.74
C ARG A 95 0.14 2.56 -12.06
N PRO A 96 -0.75 3.56 -12.04
CA PRO A 96 -1.63 3.93 -10.93
C PRO A 96 -2.56 2.75 -10.54
N LEU A 97 -3.00 2.68 -9.29
CA LEU A 97 -3.76 1.54 -8.80
C LEU A 97 -5.20 1.56 -9.35
N HIS A 98 -5.50 0.69 -10.31
CA HIS A 98 -6.84 0.56 -10.95
C HIS A 98 -7.25 -0.89 -11.16
N TYR A 99 -6.79 -1.80 -10.30
CA TYR A 99 -6.98 -3.22 -10.56
C TYR A 99 -8.34 -3.75 -10.08
N CYS A 100 -9.02 -3.09 -9.14
CA CYS A 100 -10.38 -3.50 -8.78
C CYS A 100 -11.28 -3.33 -10.02
N GLU A 101 -11.20 -2.20 -10.70
CA GLU A 101 -11.95 -1.92 -11.93
C GLU A 101 -11.48 -2.80 -13.09
N ASN A 102 -10.18 -2.82 -13.39
CA ASN A 102 -9.67 -3.44 -14.62
C ASN A 102 -9.57 -4.97 -14.54
N CYS A 103 -9.56 -5.57 -13.35
CA CYS A 103 -9.31 -7.01 -13.17
C CYS A 103 -10.47 -7.78 -12.54
N VAL A 104 -11.66 -7.17 -12.45
CA VAL A 104 -12.86 -7.81 -11.88
C VAL A 104 -13.28 -9.05 -12.68
N SER A 105 -13.12 -9.05 -14.01
CA SER A 105 -13.42 -10.20 -14.87
C SER A 105 -12.56 -11.42 -14.54
N GLU A 106 -11.27 -11.19 -14.34
CA GLU A 106 -10.28 -12.21 -14.02
C GLU A 106 -10.52 -12.74 -12.59
N TYR A 107 -10.85 -11.86 -11.66
CA TYR A 107 -11.24 -12.23 -10.29
C TYR A 107 -12.47 -13.14 -10.29
N MET A 108 -13.51 -12.79 -11.06
CA MET A 108 -14.70 -13.62 -11.25
C MET A 108 -14.36 -14.98 -11.85
N SER A 109 -13.44 -15.02 -12.84
CA SER A 109 -12.99 -16.27 -13.45
C SER A 109 -12.34 -17.21 -12.43
N VAL A 110 -11.44 -16.68 -11.59
CA VAL A 110 -10.81 -17.46 -10.51
C VAL A 110 -11.86 -18.01 -9.54
N ASN A 111 -12.79 -17.17 -9.09
CA ASN A 111 -13.86 -17.57 -8.18
C ASN A 111 -14.75 -18.67 -8.76
N ASN A 112 -15.13 -18.56 -10.04
CA ASN A 112 -15.98 -19.54 -10.69
C ASN A 112 -15.26 -20.89 -10.82
N VAL A 113 -14.00 -20.90 -11.27
CA VAL A 113 -13.24 -22.15 -11.40
C VAL A 113 -12.98 -22.79 -10.03
N TYR A 114 -12.65 -21.99 -9.01
CA TYR A 114 -12.47 -22.51 -7.65
C TYR A 114 -13.77 -23.11 -7.09
N LYS A 115 -14.92 -22.45 -7.28
CA LYS A 115 -16.23 -22.98 -6.87
C LYS A 115 -16.53 -24.33 -7.54
N ILE A 116 -16.19 -24.50 -8.82
CA ILE A 116 -16.34 -25.78 -9.52
C ILE A 116 -15.50 -26.87 -8.84
N ILE A 117 -14.23 -26.59 -8.53
CA ILE A 117 -13.34 -27.55 -7.84
C ILE A 117 -13.87 -27.88 -6.44
N PHE A 118 -14.29 -26.86 -5.69
CA PHE A 118 -14.73 -27.00 -4.30
C PHE A 118 -16.05 -27.75 -4.16
N ASN A 119 -16.98 -27.56 -5.09
CA ASN A 119 -18.29 -28.21 -5.11
C ASN A 119 -18.27 -29.59 -5.80
N ASN A 120 -17.16 -29.97 -6.42
CA ASN A 120 -17.01 -31.27 -7.05
C ASN A 120 -16.82 -32.38 -6.00
N GLU A 121 -17.95 -32.89 -5.49
CA GLU A 121 -18.02 -34.02 -4.58
C GLU A 121 -18.39 -35.29 -5.35
N GLY A 122 -17.40 -35.88 -6.02
CA GLY A 122 -17.55 -37.18 -6.67
C GLY A 122 -17.84 -38.30 -5.67
N LYS A 123 -18.68 -39.28 -6.07
CA LYS A 123 -19.02 -40.46 -5.27
C LYS A 123 -17.82 -41.38 -5.00
N ASN A 124 -16.77 -41.31 -5.83
CA ASN A 124 -15.57 -42.12 -5.74
C ASN A 124 -14.35 -41.21 -5.48
N GLU A 125 -13.29 -41.75 -4.86
CA GLU A 125 -12.06 -40.98 -4.64
C GLU A 125 -11.45 -40.45 -5.94
N SER A 126 -11.58 -41.19 -7.04
CA SER A 126 -11.09 -40.81 -8.37
C SER A 126 -11.89 -39.69 -9.04
N SER A 127 -13.11 -39.38 -8.59
CA SER A 127 -13.94 -38.31 -9.15
C SER A 127 -14.13 -37.12 -8.21
N ASN A 128 -13.50 -37.13 -7.03
CA ASN A 128 -13.58 -36.05 -6.05
C ASN A 128 -12.41 -35.08 -6.20
N CYS A 129 -12.57 -34.07 -7.08
CA CYS A 129 -11.50 -33.10 -7.35
C CYS A 129 -11.19 -32.23 -6.13
N LYS A 130 -12.17 -31.95 -5.27
CA LYS A 130 -11.97 -31.23 -4.01
C LYS A 130 -10.89 -31.89 -3.16
N ARG A 131 -10.94 -33.21 -3.00
CA ARG A 131 -9.95 -33.96 -2.20
C ARG A 131 -8.62 -34.13 -2.94
N GLN A 132 -8.65 -34.43 -4.24
CA GLN A 132 -7.44 -34.63 -5.05
C GLN A 132 -6.63 -33.35 -5.30
N ILE A 133 -7.26 -32.17 -5.26
CA ILE A 133 -6.60 -30.90 -5.54
C ILE A 133 -6.36 -30.09 -4.26
N LEU A 134 -7.37 -29.92 -3.40
CA LEU A 134 -7.28 -29.00 -2.27
C LEU A 134 -6.68 -29.61 -0.99
N ARG A 135 -6.63 -30.95 -0.90
CA ARG A 135 -6.18 -31.69 0.30
C ARG A 135 -5.13 -32.76 0.01
N ALA A 136 -4.53 -32.73 -1.18
CA ALA A 136 -3.60 -33.77 -1.61
C ALA A 136 -2.17 -33.56 -1.08
N ASP A 137 -1.83 -32.34 -0.66
CA ASP A 137 -0.49 -32.01 -0.20
C ASP A 137 -0.50 -31.11 1.06
N ASN A 138 0.64 -31.02 1.75
CA ASN A 138 0.78 -30.26 3.00
C ASN A 138 0.81 -28.75 2.80
N VAL A 139 1.10 -28.27 1.59
CA VAL A 139 1.20 -26.84 1.25
C VAL A 139 -0.14 -26.28 0.79
N GLN A 140 -0.98 -27.12 0.17
CA GLN A 140 -2.28 -26.82 -0.40
C GLN A 140 -2.22 -25.60 -1.32
N VAL A 141 -1.31 -25.65 -2.31
CA VAL A 141 -0.97 -24.48 -3.16
C VAL A 141 -2.22 -23.83 -3.75
N VAL A 142 -3.16 -24.61 -4.29
CA VAL A 142 -4.41 -24.08 -4.87
C VAL A 142 -5.24 -23.30 -3.85
N LEU A 143 -5.39 -23.82 -2.63
CA LEU A 143 -6.13 -23.15 -1.57
C LEU A 143 -5.37 -21.89 -1.08
N ALA A 144 -4.06 -21.99 -0.87
CA ALA A 144 -3.24 -20.87 -0.45
C ALA A 144 -3.27 -19.72 -1.46
N THR A 145 -3.18 -20.04 -2.75
CA THR A 145 -3.29 -19.07 -3.85
C THR A 145 -4.66 -18.44 -3.91
N TYR A 146 -5.74 -19.23 -3.79
CA TYR A 146 -7.09 -18.69 -3.75
C TYR A 146 -7.31 -17.75 -2.56
N ASN A 147 -6.83 -18.13 -1.37
CA ASN A 147 -6.90 -17.29 -0.17
C ASN A 147 -6.10 -16.00 -0.31
N PHE A 148 -4.93 -16.03 -0.98
CA PHE A 148 -4.17 -14.83 -1.28
C PHE A 148 -4.95 -13.88 -2.20
N ILE A 149 -5.62 -14.41 -3.23
CA ILE A 149 -6.46 -13.62 -4.15
C ILE A 149 -7.63 -12.98 -3.39
N LEU A 150 -8.31 -13.74 -2.54
CA LEU A 150 -9.38 -13.20 -1.68
C LEU A 150 -8.84 -12.13 -0.73
N TYR A 151 -7.68 -12.38 -0.12
CA TYR A 151 -7.05 -11.45 0.80
C TYR A 151 -6.75 -10.10 0.13
N ILE A 152 -6.15 -10.08 -1.07
CA ILE A 152 -5.86 -8.81 -1.73
C ILE A 152 -7.14 -8.09 -2.19
N TRP A 153 -8.15 -8.84 -2.63
CA TRP A 153 -9.45 -8.27 -3.03
C TRP A 153 -10.17 -7.60 -1.85
N ASP A 154 -10.26 -8.31 -0.72
CA ASP A 154 -10.87 -7.82 0.53
C ASP A 154 -10.05 -6.67 1.15
N LYS A 155 -8.72 -6.81 1.20
CA LYS A 155 -7.83 -5.78 1.74
C LYS A 155 -7.97 -4.47 0.98
N SER A 156 -8.19 -4.55 -0.33
CA SER A 156 -8.41 -3.39 -1.19
C SER A 156 -9.85 -2.88 -1.18
N LYS A 157 -10.75 -3.55 -0.45
CA LYS A 157 -12.20 -3.27 -0.40
C LYS A 157 -12.82 -3.17 -1.80
N CYS A 158 -12.38 -4.01 -2.74
CA CYS A 158 -12.83 -3.92 -4.13
C CYS A 158 -14.35 -4.10 -4.26
N ASP A 159 -14.98 -4.88 -3.37
CA ASP A 159 -16.45 -5.05 -3.35
C ASP A 159 -17.19 -3.72 -3.14
N GLN A 160 -16.59 -2.73 -2.47
CA GLN A 160 -17.19 -1.40 -2.30
C GLN A 160 -17.24 -0.59 -3.60
N CYS A 161 -16.42 -0.94 -4.60
CA CYS A 161 -16.51 -0.27 -5.91
C CYS A 161 -17.78 -0.70 -6.68
N PHE A 162 -18.42 -1.83 -6.32
CA PHE A 162 -19.41 -2.49 -7.15
C PHE A 162 -20.75 -2.75 -6.42
N ASP A 163 -21.85 -2.58 -7.16
CA ASP A 163 -23.14 -3.18 -6.83
C ASP A 163 -23.14 -4.63 -7.34
N VAL A 164 -23.12 -5.59 -6.41
CA VAL A 164 -23.15 -7.02 -6.73
C VAL A 164 -24.59 -7.48 -6.85
N THR A 165 -24.99 -7.88 -8.06
CA THR A 165 -26.31 -8.48 -8.29
C THR A 165 -26.18 -9.96 -8.65
N GLU A 166 -26.99 -10.81 -8.05
CA GLU A 166 -27.03 -12.23 -8.39
C GLU A 166 -28.04 -12.48 -9.52
N SER A 167 -27.59 -13.13 -10.60
CA SER A 167 -28.45 -13.60 -11.69
C SER A 167 -28.01 -15.01 -12.10
N ASN A 168 -28.92 -15.98 -11.99
CA ASN A 168 -28.69 -17.39 -12.38
C ASN A 168 -27.36 -17.98 -11.83
N ASP A 169 -27.18 -17.95 -10.50
CA ASP A 169 -25.95 -18.41 -9.80
C ASP A 169 -24.64 -17.69 -10.21
N THR A 170 -24.74 -16.61 -10.98
CA THR A 170 -23.61 -15.78 -11.41
C THR A 170 -23.68 -14.43 -10.73
N GLN A 171 -22.62 -14.06 -10.03
CA GLN A 171 -22.46 -12.72 -9.46
C GLN A 171 -22.08 -11.75 -10.57
N ILE A 172 -22.83 -10.69 -10.75
CA ILE A 172 -22.54 -9.62 -11.71
C ILE A 172 -22.04 -8.41 -10.93
N TYR A 173 -20.82 -7.98 -11.23
CA TYR A 173 -20.21 -6.79 -10.66
C TYR A 173 -20.51 -5.59 -11.58
N LYS A 174 -21.28 -4.64 -11.09
CA LYS A 174 -21.53 -3.37 -11.79
C LYS A 174 -20.94 -2.24 -10.97
N PRO A 175 -20.15 -1.30 -11.54
CA PRO A 175 -19.61 -0.21 -10.75
C PRO A 175 -20.74 0.58 -10.10
N ALA A 176 -20.63 0.82 -8.79
CA ALA A 176 -21.62 1.54 -8.02
C ALA A 176 -21.75 2.98 -8.54
N GLU A 177 -22.93 3.57 -8.40
CA GLU A 177 -23.19 4.93 -8.90
C GLU A 177 -22.25 5.97 -8.27
N SER A 178 -21.95 5.80 -6.97
CA SER A 178 -20.99 6.66 -6.27
C SER A 178 -19.56 6.53 -6.82
N THR A 179 -19.14 5.30 -7.15
CA THR A 179 -17.83 5.01 -7.75
C THR A 179 -17.70 5.72 -9.10
N LYS A 180 -18.69 5.53 -9.98
CA LYS A 180 -18.69 6.16 -11.32
C LYS A 180 -18.64 7.68 -11.22
N LYS A 181 -19.46 8.25 -10.34
CA LYS A 181 -19.54 9.70 -10.16
C LYS A 181 -18.22 10.28 -9.64
N LEU A 182 -17.61 9.64 -8.63
CA LEU A 182 -16.34 10.09 -8.07
C LEU A 182 -15.20 9.95 -9.07
N LEU A 183 -15.13 8.81 -9.77
CA LEU A 183 -14.11 8.59 -10.80
C LEU A 183 -14.20 9.64 -11.91
N ALA A 184 -15.41 9.94 -12.40
CA ALA A 184 -15.61 10.99 -13.40
C ALA A 184 -15.19 12.38 -12.91
N MET A 185 -15.44 12.71 -11.63
CA MET A 185 -14.98 13.97 -11.04
C MET A 185 -13.45 14.04 -10.96
N ILE A 186 -12.79 12.94 -10.60
CA ILE A 186 -11.33 12.83 -10.59
C ILE A 186 -10.77 12.97 -12.00
N GLU A 187 -11.30 12.25 -12.98
CA GLU A 187 -10.88 12.32 -14.39
C GLU A 187 -11.02 13.73 -14.96
N ASN A 188 -12.14 14.42 -14.71
CA ASN A 188 -12.32 15.81 -15.12
C ASN A 188 -11.29 16.75 -14.47
N THR A 189 -10.95 16.50 -13.20
CA THR A 189 -9.92 17.28 -12.48
C THR A 189 -8.54 17.05 -13.09
N LEU A 190 -8.17 15.79 -13.34
CA LEU A 190 -6.90 15.43 -13.97
C LEU A 190 -6.79 15.94 -15.41
N SER A 191 -7.90 15.92 -16.16
CA SER A 191 -7.97 16.54 -17.50
C SER A 191 -7.67 18.04 -17.41
N CYS A 192 -8.30 18.74 -16.46
CA CYS A 192 -8.03 20.16 -16.24
C CYS A 192 -6.55 20.41 -15.89
N PHE A 193 -5.95 19.55 -15.04
CA PHE A 193 -4.51 19.64 -14.72
C PHE A 193 -3.63 19.47 -15.96
N SER A 194 -3.98 18.54 -16.85
CA SER A 194 -3.25 18.35 -18.11
C SER A 194 -3.39 19.56 -19.04
N ASP A 195 -4.60 20.10 -19.19
CA ASP A 195 -4.89 21.20 -20.11
C ASP A 195 -4.17 22.49 -19.69
N PHE A 196 -4.21 22.83 -18.41
CA PHE A 196 -3.60 24.07 -17.90
C PHE A 196 -2.16 23.91 -17.40
N GLY A 197 -1.71 22.68 -17.12
CA GLY A 197 -0.36 22.39 -16.62
C GLY A 197 0.72 22.38 -17.70
N GLN A 198 0.35 22.32 -18.98
CA GLN A 198 1.29 22.38 -20.11
C GLN A 198 1.74 23.81 -20.47
N GLY A 199 1.16 24.85 -19.85
CA GLY A 199 1.54 26.25 -20.08
C GLY A 199 1.17 26.79 -21.47
N VAL A 200 0.37 26.07 -22.25
CA VAL A 200 -0.07 26.49 -23.59
C VAL A 200 -1.53 26.94 -23.51
N VAL A 201 -1.75 28.16 -23.00
CA VAL A 201 -3.05 28.83 -23.12
C VAL A 201 -2.98 29.81 -24.30
N PRO A 202 -3.75 29.61 -25.39
CA PRO A 202 -3.77 30.57 -26.51
C PRO A 202 -4.27 31.93 -26.03
N GLY A 203 -3.40 32.94 -26.00
CA GLY A 203 -3.77 34.34 -25.74
C GLY A 203 -3.52 34.88 -24.32
N LEU A 204 -2.94 34.12 -23.39
CA LEU A 204 -2.51 34.63 -22.08
C LEU A 204 -0.98 34.70 -21.96
N VAL A 205 -0.48 35.94 -21.89
CA VAL A 205 0.94 36.25 -21.69
C VAL A 205 1.34 35.90 -20.25
N THR A 206 2.22 34.91 -20.11
CA THR A 206 3.02 34.59 -18.91
C THR A 206 2.24 34.50 -17.59
N GLN A 207 1.47 33.43 -17.42
CA GLN A 207 1.15 32.93 -16.08
C GLN A 207 1.97 31.66 -15.82
N ASP A 208 2.49 31.51 -14.61
CA ASP A 208 3.12 30.27 -14.15
C ASP A 208 2.11 29.13 -14.38
N PRO A 209 2.47 28.04 -15.10
CA PRO A 209 1.57 26.91 -15.36
C PRO A 209 0.98 26.31 -14.07
N ASN A 210 1.67 26.47 -12.96
CA ASN A 210 1.15 26.09 -11.65
C ASN A 210 -0.02 27.01 -11.24
N GLN A 211 0.15 28.32 -11.38
CA GLN A 211 -0.86 29.30 -10.99
C GLN A 211 -2.14 29.22 -11.84
N THR A 212 -2.02 28.88 -13.13
CA THR A 212 -3.18 28.63 -14.01
C THR A 212 -3.98 27.40 -13.57
N VAL A 213 -3.30 26.28 -13.27
CA VAL A 213 -3.98 25.08 -12.76
C VAL A 213 -4.73 25.41 -11.46
N CYS A 214 -4.09 26.12 -10.53
CA CYS A 214 -4.73 26.48 -9.27
C CYS A 214 -5.95 27.37 -9.47
N SER A 215 -5.92 28.33 -10.41
CA SER A 215 -7.04 29.24 -10.63
C SER A 215 -8.22 28.59 -11.37
N PHE A 216 -7.92 27.77 -12.38
CA PHE A 216 -8.96 27.23 -13.27
C PHE A 216 -9.52 25.89 -12.79
N CYS A 217 -8.71 25.06 -12.13
CA CYS A 217 -9.10 23.71 -11.72
C CYS A 217 -9.59 23.61 -10.27
N VAL A 218 -9.50 24.68 -9.46
CA VAL A 218 -9.89 24.66 -8.03
C VAL A 218 -11.31 24.18 -7.83
N LYS A 219 -12.26 24.60 -8.67
CA LYS A 219 -13.66 24.21 -8.52
C LYS A 219 -13.84 22.69 -8.71
N LEU A 220 -13.25 22.14 -9.78
CA LEU A 220 -13.33 20.70 -10.07
C LEU A 220 -12.66 19.88 -8.97
N TYR A 221 -11.48 20.32 -8.52
CA TYR A 221 -10.75 19.68 -7.43
C TYR A 221 -11.55 19.69 -6.12
N CYS A 222 -12.12 20.83 -5.71
CA CYS A 222 -12.92 20.94 -4.50
C CYS A 222 -14.19 20.07 -4.58
N GLU A 223 -14.91 20.10 -5.71
CA GLU A 223 -16.10 19.26 -5.90
C GLU A 223 -15.76 17.76 -5.82
N ALA A 224 -14.66 17.34 -6.42
CA ALA A 224 -14.16 15.97 -6.31
C ALA A 224 -13.76 15.60 -4.87
N ASN A 225 -13.06 16.50 -4.17
CA ASN A 225 -12.62 16.28 -2.79
C ASN A 225 -13.81 16.21 -1.81
N ASP A 226 -14.78 17.12 -1.93
CA ASP A 226 -15.97 17.16 -1.08
C ASP A 226 -16.84 15.92 -1.28
N TYR A 227 -16.95 15.46 -2.54
CA TYR A 227 -17.65 14.22 -2.84
C TYR A 227 -16.90 13.00 -2.30
N TYR A 228 -15.56 12.96 -2.45
CA TYR A 228 -14.71 11.92 -1.84
C TYR A 228 -14.95 11.82 -0.33
N GLU A 229 -14.94 12.94 0.40
CA GLU A 229 -15.16 12.97 1.85
C GLU A 229 -16.56 12.47 2.23
N THR A 230 -17.56 12.71 1.38
CA THR A 230 -18.91 12.20 1.58
C THR A 230 -18.95 10.68 1.44
N VAL A 231 -18.34 10.13 0.39
CA VAL A 231 -18.26 8.67 0.14
C VAL A 231 -17.38 7.97 1.19
N GLU A 232 -16.33 8.63 1.68
CA GLU A 232 -15.48 8.16 2.76
C GLU A 232 -16.25 7.95 4.06
N LYS A 233 -17.10 8.93 4.43
CA LYS A 233 -17.97 8.84 5.63
C LYS A 233 -18.97 7.69 5.53
N GLU A 234 -19.38 7.34 4.33
CA GLU A 234 -20.25 6.17 4.07
C GLU A 234 -19.48 4.84 4.03
N ASN A 235 -18.15 4.85 4.17
CA ASN A 235 -17.26 3.68 4.08
C ASN A 235 -17.41 2.91 2.75
N LYS A 236 -17.76 3.62 1.66
CA LYS A 236 -17.94 3.07 0.31
C LYS A 236 -16.73 3.28 -0.60
N LEU A 237 -15.57 3.59 -0.03
CA LEU A 237 -14.33 3.77 -0.79
C LEU A 237 -13.60 2.44 -0.96
N CYS A 238 -13.19 2.19 -2.20
CA CYS A 238 -12.28 1.13 -2.56
C CYS A 238 -10.88 1.69 -2.89
N SER A 239 -9.88 0.83 -2.91
CA SER A 239 -8.48 1.26 -3.01
C SER A 239 -8.15 1.99 -4.31
N ASP A 240 -8.78 1.64 -5.43
CA ASP A 240 -8.60 2.35 -6.70
C ASP A 240 -8.98 3.84 -6.56
N LEU A 241 -10.09 4.16 -5.88
CA LEU A 241 -10.53 5.53 -5.65
C LEU A 241 -9.65 6.27 -4.63
N ILE A 242 -9.22 5.56 -3.57
CA ILE A 242 -8.33 6.11 -2.54
C ILE A 242 -6.99 6.51 -3.18
N ASP A 243 -6.40 5.63 -3.99
CA ASP A 243 -5.13 5.89 -4.66
C ASP A 243 -5.27 7.00 -5.70
N SER A 244 -6.32 6.97 -6.52
CA SER A 244 -6.62 8.02 -7.51
C SER A 244 -6.77 9.40 -6.87
N MET A 245 -7.50 9.51 -5.76
CA MET A 245 -7.66 10.77 -5.05
C MET A 245 -6.37 11.20 -4.35
N ASN A 246 -5.60 10.26 -3.78
CA ASN A 246 -4.30 10.55 -3.18
C ASN A 246 -3.30 11.10 -4.21
N TYR A 247 -3.22 10.49 -5.40
CA TYR A 247 -2.41 11.02 -6.50
C TYR A 247 -2.90 12.40 -6.93
N THR A 248 -4.21 12.61 -7.03
CA THR A 248 -4.80 13.92 -7.36
C THR A 248 -4.43 14.98 -6.32
N ARG A 249 -4.48 14.65 -5.03
CA ARG A 249 -4.07 15.53 -3.92
C ARG A 249 -2.56 15.83 -3.94
N LEU A 250 -1.73 14.83 -4.26
CA LEU A 250 -0.29 15.02 -4.43
C LEU A 250 0.02 15.97 -5.60
N ASP A 251 -0.67 15.80 -6.73
CA ASP A 251 -0.53 16.70 -7.87
C ASP A 251 -0.98 18.12 -7.51
N TRP A 252 -2.14 18.27 -6.87
CA TRP A 252 -2.66 19.57 -6.42
C TRP A 252 -1.70 20.28 -5.43
N GLY A 253 -1.27 19.56 -4.38
CA GLY A 253 -0.53 20.15 -3.27
C GLY A 253 0.98 20.24 -3.50
N GLN A 254 1.60 19.23 -4.09
CA GLN A 254 3.07 19.15 -4.22
C GLN A 254 3.56 19.55 -5.61
N LYS A 255 2.92 19.04 -6.66
CA LYS A 255 3.34 19.31 -8.05
C LYS A 255 2.98 20.74 -8.46
N PHE A 256 1.72 21.14 -8.27
CA PHE A 256 1.24 22.47 -8.64
C PHE A 256 1.26 23.50 -7.49
N LYS A 257 1.50 23.07 -6.24
CA LYS A 257 1.57 23.96 -5.06
C LYS A 257 0.31 24.82 -4.86
N CYS A 258 -0.84 24.28 -5.22
CA CYS A 258 -2.13 24.96 -5.10
C CYS A 258 -2.72 24.94 -3.68
N SER A 259 -2.09 24.20 -2.76
CA SER A 259 -2.47 24.22 -1.35
C SER A 259 -2.14 25.59 -0.75
N VAL A 260 -3.16 26.45 -0.68
CA VAL A 260 -3.11 27.65 0.15
C VAL A 260 -3.35 27.19 1.57
N ALA A 261 -2.29 27.05 2.36
CA ALA A 261 -2.47 27.00 3.82
C ALA A 261 -3.26 28.26 4.19
N GLN A 262 -4.44 28.08 4.80
CA GLN A 262 -5.24 29.18 5.30
C GLN A 262 -4.31 30.07 6.13
N LYS A 263 -4.17 31.34 5.74
CA LYS A 263 -3.18 32.25 6.32
C LYS A 263 -3.69 32.74 7.68
N ASP A 264 -3.89 31.81 8.60
CA ASP A 264 -4.32 32.07 9.99
C ASP A 264 -3.11 32.44 10.86
N GLN A 265 -2.00 32.84 10.24
CA GLN A 265 -0.81 33.31 10.94
C GLN A 265 -1.18 34.44 11.92
N GLY A 266 -2.08 35.35 11.54
CA GLY A 266 -2.51 36.46 12.39
C GLY A 266 -3.15 36.02 13.71
N GLU A 267 -4.11 35.11 13.66
CA GLU A 267 -4.85 34.63 14.84
C GLU A 267 -3.96 33.82 15.79
N ILE A 268 -3.05 33.02 15.24
CA ILE A 268 -2.11 32.22 16.04
C ILE A 268 -1.13 33.11 16.79
N TRP A 269 -0.59 34.15 16.13
CA TRP A 269 0.34 35.09 16.77
C TRP A 269 -0.34 35.91 17.88
N GLU A 270 -1.61 36.26 17.72
CA GLU A 270 -2.38 36.98 18.74
C GLU A 270 -2.58 36.15 20.01
N ILE A 271 -3.04 34.91 19.87
CA ILE A 271 -3.24 33.99 21.00
C ILE A 271 -1.89 33.70 21.69
N ALA A 272 -0.83 33.46 20.91
CA ALA A 272 0.49 33.23 21.46
C ALA A 272 0.99 34.42 22.29
N ALA A 273 0.87 35.65 21.76
CA ALA A 273 1.28 36.85 22.47
C ALA A 273 0.51 37.05 23.79
N LEU A 274 -0.80 36.81 23.79
CA LEU A 274 -1.62 36.86 25.00
C LEU A 274 -1.12 35.84 26.04
N VAL A 275 -0.95 34.58 25.65
CA VAL A 275 -0.50 33.51 26.53
C VAL A 275 0.89 33.79 27.11
N PHE A 276 1.83 34.31 26.30
CA PHE A 276 3.16 34.69 26.78
C PHE A 276 3.18 35.94 27.67
N SER A 277 2.19 36.83 27.55
CA SER A 277 2.08 38.02 28.39
C SER A 277 1.53 37.73 29.80
N LEU A 278 0.71 36.67 29.96
CA LEU A 278 0.06 36.33 31.23
C LEU A 278 1.04 36.09 32.39
N PRO A 279 2.15 35.32 32.25
CA PRO A 279 3.11 35.15 33.34
C PRO A 279 3.76 36.46 33.79
N ILE A 280 4.04 37.37 32.84
CA ILE A 280 4.64 38.68 33.13
C ILE A 280 3.64 39.52 33.93
N LEU A 281 2.38 39.58 33.50
CA LEU A 281 1.33 40.32 34.19
C LEU A 281 1.05 39.75 35.58
N LEU A 282 1.06 38.43 35.74
CA LEU A 282 0.90 37.78 37.05
C LEU A 282 2.08 38.07 37.97
N TYR A 283 3.31 38.00 37.47
CA TYR A 283 4.50 38.32 38.28
C TYR A 283 4.51 39.78 38.73
N VAL A 284 4.23 40.71 37.82
CA VAL A 284 4.12 42.14 38.14
C VAL A 284 2.97 42.38 39.12
N GLY A 285 1.82 41.72 38.94
CA GLY A 285 0.68 41.81 39.85
C GLY A 285 1.01 41.34 41.26
N VAL A 286 1.68 40.19 41.41
CA VAL A 286 2.14 39.68 42.71
C VAL A 286 3.16 40.62 43.34
N TRP A 287 4.12 41.14 42.56
CA TRP A 287 5.14 42.07 43.04
C TRP A 287 4.53 43.39 43.55
N VAL A 288 3.58 43.98 42.80
CA VAL A 288 2.89 45.19 43.22
C VAL A 288 2.09 44.93 44.50
N HIS A 289 1.34 43.83 44.58
CA HIS A 289 0.54 43.52 45.77
C HIS A 289 1.40 43.30 47.01
N ALA A 290 2.50 42.55 46.88
CA ALA A 290 3.45 42.32 47.98
C ALA A 290 4.11 43.63 48.46
N ASN A 291 4.31 44.59 47.56
CA ASN A 291 4.88 45.90 47.90
C ASN A 291 3.81 46.94 48.28
N GLN A 292 2.52 46.64 48.13
CA GLN A 292 1.46 47.57 48.51
C GLN A 292 1.27 47.64 50.03
N ASP A 293 1.56 46.54 50.74
CA ASP A 293 1.68 46.51 52.20
C ASP A 293 2.83 47.41 52.72
N PHE A 294 3.83 47.73 51.87
CA PHE A 294 4.91 48.66 52.19
C PHE A 294 4.54 50.14 51.95
N LEU A 295 3.57 50.43 51.06
CA LEU A 295 3.16 51.81 50.73
C LEU A 295 1.93 52.31 51.49
N LEU A 296 1.09 51.42 52.04
CA LEU A 296 -0.03 51.79 52.93
C LEU A 296 0.21 51.46 54.41
N GLY A 297 1.41 50.97 54.74
CA GLY A 297 1.83 50.56 56.09
C GLY A 297 2.78 51.52 56.81
N HIS A 298 2.52 52.83 56.81
CA HIS A 298 3.15 53.75 57.78
C HIS A 298 2.16 54.80 58.30
N CYS A 299 1.19 54.34 59.08
CA CYS A 299 0.61 55.14 60.16
C CYS A 299 0.53 54.26 61.41
N GLY A 300 1.64 54.20 62.15
CA GLY A 300 1.72 53.46 63.39
C GLY A 300 3.05 53.64 64.12
N VAL A 301 3.02 54.51 65.15
CA VAL A 301 3.94 54.60 66.30
C VAL A 301 5.19 55.49 66.15
N ILE A 302 5.01 56.79 66.43
CA ILE A 302 6.08 57.62 66.98
C ILE A 302 6.05 57.46 68.51
N ARG A 303 7.01 56.71 69.05
CA ARG A 303 7.29 56.64 70.49
C ARG A 303 8.10 57.89 70.86
N HIS A 304 7.45 58.89 71.44
CA HIS A 304 8.15 60.06 71.99
C HIS A 304 9.02 59.63 73.19
N THR A 305 10.33 59.70 73.03
CA THR A 305 11.27 59.89 74.13
C THR A 305 11.71 61.35 74.08
N ARG A 306 11.30 62.15 75.06
CA ARG A 306 11.85 63.49 75.33
C ARG A 306 12.44 63.43 76.74
N LEU A 307 13.76 63.41 76.80
CA LEU A 307 14.56 63.69 77.98
C LEU A 307 15.04 65.14 77.90
N ASP A 308 14.94 65.81 79.06
CA ASP A 308 15.76 66.94 79.54
C ASP A 308 15.48 68.33 78.93
N ASN A 309 15.48 69.47 79.63
CA ASN A 309 15.68 69.87 81.04
C ASN A 309 15.31 71.38 81.15
N ALA A 310 15.07 71.86 82.38
CA ALA A 310 15.54 73.14 82.97
C ALA A 310 14.48 73.92 83.78
N GLU A 311 14.88 74.21 85.03
CA GLU A 311 14.49 75.30 85.95
C GLU A 311 13.02 75.46 86.39
#